data_AF-A0A7S2K5T3-F1
#
_entry.id   AF-A0A7S2K5T3-F1
#
_cell.length_a   1.000
_cell.length_b   1.000
_cell.length_c   1.000
_cell.angle_alpha   90.00
_cell.angle_beta   90.00
_cell.angle_gamma   90.00
#
_symmetry.space_group_name_H-M   'P 1'
#
loop_
_entity.id
_entity.type
_entity.pdbx_description
1 polymer ?
#
loop_
_entity_poly.entity_id
_entity_poly.type
_entity_poly.pdbx_seq_one_letter_code
_entity_poly.pdbx_strand_id
1 'polypeptide(L)'
;LARAGLERAADFGAMDIAKMCWAFAKFDVVDAARDFWAAMASEVPAKVHDGKVNDVSMIAWSFATADVGPEAMYSEIARATRRLLDDLPPQSLSNALWCFATKGLRPEGDFVHAICQRARHVIGEFVEFDVANMCWALVVLDAVDYELFDLLANHTVATGLWKRFPASSASNLAWAFAVAKFAHAPLFD
;
A
#
# COMPACT_ATOMS: atom_id res chain seq x y z
N LEU A 1 -21.31 -7.94 -14.85
CA LEU A 1 -20.30 -8.37 -13.86
C LEU A 1 -20.59 -7.82 -12.48
N ALA A 2 -20.76 -6.50 -12.30
CA ALA A 2 -21.07 -5.88 -11.00
C ALA A 2 -22.26 -6.54 -10.29
N ARG A 3 -23.42 -6.64 -10.98
CA ARG A 3 -24.63 -7.30 -10.45
C ARG A 3 -24.41 -8.76 -10.04
N ALA A 4 -23.76 -9.55 -10.91
CA ALA A 4 -23.48 -10.95 -10.61
C ALA A 4 -22.47 -11.12 -9.45
N GLY A 5 -21.51 -10.20 -9.31
CA GLY A 5 -20.59 -10.16 -8.18
C GLY A 5 -21.30 -9.78 -6.88
N LEU A 6 -22.23 -8.82 -6.93
CA LEU A 6 -23.07 -8.42 -5.80
C LEU A 6 -23.92 -9.60 -5.29
N GLU A 7 -24.60 -10.30 -6.19
CA GLU A 7 -25.46 -11.45 -5.86
C GLU A 7 -24.67 -12.62 -5.23
N ARG A 8 -23.35 -12.68 -5.44
CA ARG A 8 -22.47 -13.77 -5.00
C ARG A 8 -21.40 -13.33 -3.98
N ALA A 9 -21.51 -12.13 -3.42
CA ALA A 9 -20.46 -11.55 -2.58
C ALA A 9 -20.08 -12.46 -1.41
N ALA A 10 -21.06 -13.06 -0.73
CA ALA A 10 -20.85 -13.97 0.40
C ALA A 10 -20.05 -15.24 0.04
N ASP A 11 -20.13 -15.69 -1.22
CA ASP A 11 -19.44 -16.89 -1.70
C ASP A 11 -17.98 -16.62 -2.08
N PHE A 12 -17.58 -15.34 -2.20
CA PHE A 12 -16.24 -14.99 -2.64
C PHE A 12 -15.20 -15.28 -1.55
N GLY A 13 -14.06 -15.82 -1.98
CA GLY A 13 -12.84 -15.82 -1.19
C GLY A 13 -12.08 -14.50 -1.34
N ALA A 14 -11.01 -14.33 -0.53
CA ALA A 14 -10.16 -13.13 -0.60
C ALA A 14 -9.62 -12.86 -2.01
N MET A 15 -9.20 -13.90 -2.73
CA MET A 15 -8.70 -13.79 -4.10
C MET A 15 -9.77 -13.29 -5.09
N ASP A 16 -11.03 -13.71 -4.92
CA ASP A 16 -12.12 -13.29 -5.81
C ASP A 16 -12.46 -11.81 -5.59
N ILE A 17 -12.54 -11.40 -4.31
CA ILE A 17 -12.70 -9.99 -3.93
C ILE A 17 -11.55 -9.16 -4.49
N ALA A 18 -10.30 -9.60 -4.28
CA ALA A 18 -9.09 -8.92 -4.74
C ALA A 18 -9.12 -8.67 -6.25
N LYS A 19 -9.37 -9.72 -7.06
CA LYS A 19 -9.34 -9.61 -8.52
C LYS A 19 -10.47 -8.73 -9.06
N MET A 20 -11.67 -8.90 -8.52
CA MET A 20 -12.84 -8.13 -8.96
C MET A 20 -12.70 -6.64 -8.59
N CYS A 21 -12.37 -6.34 -7.34
CA CYS A 21 -12.18 -4.97 -6.88
C CYS A 21 -11.00 -4.30 -7.61
N TRP A 22 -9.90 -5.02 -7.84
CA TRP A 22 -8.76 -4.50 -8.59
C TRP A 22 -9.15 -4.11 -10.01
N ALA A 23 -9.87 -4.97 -10.72
CA ALA A 23 -10.33 -4.66 -12.07
C ALA A 23 -11.25 -3.43 -12.09
N PHE A 24 -12.17 -3.34 -11.12
CA PHE A 24 -13.13 -2.23 -11.05
C PHE A 24 -12.42 -0.91 -10.70
N ALA A 25 -11.50 -0.91 -9.73
CA ALA A 25 -10.69 0.25 -9.41
C ALA A 25 -9.82 0.69 -10.59
N LYS A 26 -9.21 -0.27 -11.31
CA LYS A 26 -8.34 0.01 -12.46
C LYS A 26 -9.08 0.67 -13.62
N PHE A 27 -10.35 0.34 -13.82
CA PHE A 27 -11.21 0.93 -14.84
C PHE A 27 -12.07 2.09 -14.34
N ASP A 28 -11.83 2.59 -13.12
CA ASP A 28 -12.59 3.68 -12.50
C ASP A 28 -14.11 3.40 -12.44
N VAL A 29 -14.47 2.13 -12.22
CA VAL A 29 -15.86 1.68 -12.08
C VAL A 29 -16.25 1.76 -10.60
N VAL A 30 -16.45 2.99 -10.13
CA VAL A 30 -16.82 3.27 -8.73
C VAL A 30 -18.33 3.54 -8.62
N ASP A 31 -18.80 4.67 -9.13
CA ASP A 31 -20.20 5.10 -8.97
C ASP A 31 -21.20 4.14 -9.62
N ALA A 32 -20.88 3.63 -10.81
CA ALA A 32 -21.72 2.66 -11.52
C ALA A 32 -21.83 1.30 -10.81
N ALA A 33 -20.97 1.03 -9.82
CA ALA A 33 -20.90 -0.22 -9.07
C ALA A 33 -20.93 0.00 -7.55
N ARG A 34 -21.56 1.08 -7.07
CA ARG A 34 -21.60 1.45 -5.64
C ARG A 34 -22.08 0.31 -4.73
N ASP A 35 -23.16 -0.35 -5.09
CA ASP A 35 -23.71 -1.46 -4.29
C ASP A 35 -22.78 -2.68 -4.27
N PHE A 36 -22.06 -2.92 -5.37
CA PHE A 36 -21.03 -3.97 -5.43
C PHE A 36 -19.89 -3.65 -4.48
N TRP A 37 -19.39 -2.40 -4.46
CA TRP A 37 -18.32 -1.99 -3.54
C TRP A 37 -18.75 -2.09 -2.07
N ALA A 38 -20.00 -1.69 -1.76
CA ALA A 38 -20.55 -1.83 -0.42
C ALA A 38 -20.64 -3.29 0.04
N ALA A 39 -21.10 -4.19 -0.83
CA ALA A 39 -21.17 -5.62 -0.53
C ALA A 39 -19.77 -6.27 -0.40
N MET A 40 -18.82 -5.90 -1.25
CA MET A 40 -17.44 -6.38 -1.09
C MET A 40 -16.84 -5.88 0.23
N ALA A 41 -17.07 -4.61 0.57
CA ALA A 41 -16.57 -4.02 1.83
C ALA A 41 -17.12 -4.73 3.08
N SER A 42 -18.37 -5.21 3.06
CA SER A 42 -18.94 -5.96 4.19
C SER A 42 -18.34 -7.35 4.33
N GLU A 43 -17.87 -7.96 3.24
CA GLU A 43 -17.24 -9.29 3.25
C GLU A 43 -15.75 -9.24 3.62
N VAL A 44 -15.04 -8.16 3.24
CA VAL A 44 -13.59 -8.00 3.45
C VAL A 44 -13.14 -8.39 4.86
N PRO A 45 -13.73 -7.88 5.97
CA PRO A 45 -13.34 -8.25 7.34
C PRO A 45 -13.22 -9.77 7.58
N ALA A 46 -14.18 -10.55 7.09
CA ALA A 46 -14.18 -11.99 7.25
C ALA A 46 -13.20 -12.67 6.30
N LYS A 47 -13.08 -12.19 5.06
CA LYS A 47 -12.30 -12.88 4.01
C LYS A 47 -10.79 -12.56 4.08
N VAL A 48 -10.39 -11.35 4.47
CA VAL A 48 -8.96 -10.99 4.53
C VAL A 48 -8.19 -11.76 5.60
N HIS A 49 -8.88 -12.27 6.63
CA HIS A 49 -8.28 -13.12 7.63
C HIS A 49 -7.59 -14.35 7.02
N ASP A 50 -8.20 -14.98 6.02
CA ASP A 50 -7.67 -16.17 5.35
C ASP A 50 -6.93 -15.85 4.04
N GLY A 51 -6.83 -14.55 3.70
CA GLY A 51 -6.16 -14.08 2.50
C GLY A 51 -4.65 -14.25 2.55
N LYS A 52 -4.04 -14.43 1.35
CA LYS A 52 -2.59 -14.40 1.15
C LYS A 52 -2.10 -12.96 0.97
N VAL A 53 -0.79 -12.76 1.02
CA VAL A 53 -0.12 -11.47 0.82
C VAL A 53 -0.66 -10.71 -0.39
N ASN A 54 -0.75 -11.37 -1.55
CA ASN A 54 -1.22 -10.75 -2.77
C ASN A 54 -2.71 -10.36 -2.69
N ASP A 55 -3.54 -11.19 -2.05
CA ASP A 55 -4.98 -10.92 -1.92
C ASP A 55 -5.19 -9.67 -1.04
N VAL A 56 -4.57 -9.62 0.14
CA VAL A 56 -4.70 -8.50 1.09
C VAL A 56 -4.13 -7.21 0.47
N SER A 57 -2.98 -7.28 -0.20
CA SER A 57 -2.36 -6.13 -0.85
C SER A 57 -3.23 -5.57 -1.98
N MET A 58 -3.79 -6.46 -2.81
CA MET A 58 -4.68 -6.05 -3.91
C MET A 58 -5.99 -5.48 -3.39
N ILE A 59 -6.59 -6.06 -2.34
CA ILE A 59 -7.79 -5.51 -1.69
C ILE A 59 -7.49 -4.10 -1.17
N ALA A 60 -6.44 -3.93 -0.38
CA ALA A 60 -6.04 -2.63 0.17
C ALA A 60 -5.87 -1.58 -0.94
N TRP A 61 -5.10 -1.90 -1.97
CA TRP A 61 -4.86 -1.00 -3.10
C TRP A 61 -6.16 -0.65 -3.84
N SER A 62 -7.04 -1.63 -4.07
CA SER A 62 -8.27 -1.43 -4.84
C SER A 62 -9.25 -0.51 -4.13
N PHE A 63 -9.49 -0.75 -2.84
CA PHE A 63 -10.39 0.09 -2.04
C PHE A 63 -9.82 1.49 -1.81
N ALA A 64 -8.51 1.61 -1.59
CA ALA A 64 -7.86 2.92 -1.49
C ALA A 64 -7.93 3.71 -2.81
N THR A 65 -7.66 3.07 -3.94
CA THR A 65 -7.71 3.69 -5.28
C THR A 65 -9.13 4.14 -5.64
N ALA A 66 -10.13 3.31 -5.35
CA ALA A 66 -11.53 3.63 -5.60
C ALA A 66 -12.12 4.61 -4.55
N ASP A 67 -11.35 4.99 -3.53
CA ASP A 67 -11.76 5.87 -2.43
C ASP A 67 -13.04 5.42 -1.70
N VAL A 68 -13.23 4.11 -1.51
CA VAL A 68 -14.44 3.51 -0.93
C VAL A 68 -14.13 2.57 0.24
N GLY A 69 -15.17 2.24 1.01
CA GLY A 69 -15.09 1.31 2.14
C GLY A 69 -15.02 2.02 3.49
N PRO A 70 -15.59 1.43 4.55
CA PRO A 70 -15.61 2.02 5.88
C PRO A 70 -14.25 1.89 6.57
N GLU A 71 -13.92 2.81 7.47
CA GLU A 71 -12.65 2.79 8.25
C GLU A 71 -12.39 1.46 8.95
N ALA A 72 -13.44 0.85 9.55
CA ALA A 72 -13.33 -0.46 10.21
C ALA A 72 -12.80 -1.58 9.29
N MET A 73 -13.11 -1.53 8.00
CA MET A 73 -12.58 -2.48 7.01
C MET A 73 -11.07 -2.32 6.84
N TYR A 74 -10.57 -1.07 6.83
CA TYR A 74 -9.13 -0.80 6.75
C TYR A 74 -8.39 -1.24 8.02
N SER A 75 -9.02 -1.15 9.20
CA SER A 75 -8.45 -1.75 10.43
C SER A 75 -8.26 -3.26 10.31
N GLU A 76 -9.21 -3.99 9.70
CA GLU A 76 -9.07 -5.44 9.45
C GLU A 76 -8.00 -5.75 8.40
N ILE A 77 -7.88 -4.92 7.37
CA ILE A 77 -6.78 -5.03 6.40
C ILE A 77 -5.43 -4.85 7.11
N ALA A 78 -5.27 -3.85 7.98
CA ALA A 78 -4.04 -3.68 8.76
C ALA A 78 -3.72 -4.90 9.64
N ARG A 79 -4.73 -5.49 10.30
CA ARG A 79 -4.56 -6.72 11.11
C ARG A 79 -4.10 -7.89 10.25
N ALA A 80 -4.71 -8.09 9.09
CA ALA A 80 -4.31 -9.14 8.14
C ALA A 80 -2.90 -8.89 7.57
N THR A 81 -2.57 -7.66 7.21
CA THR A 81 -1.23 -7.26 6.77
C THR A 81 -0.19 -7.55 7.85
N ARG A 82 -0.49 -7.23 9.11
CA ARG A 82 0.41 -7.50 10.24
C ARG A 82 0.65 -8.98 10.47
N ARG A 83 -0.39 -9.82 10.34
CA ARG A 83 -0.26 -11.29 10.42
C ARG A 83 0.68 -11.85 9.34
N LEU A 84 0.71 -11.22 8.17
CA LEU A 84 1.49 -11.63 7.01
C LEU A 84 2.85 -10.91 6.89
N LEU A 85 3.21 -10.09 7.88
CA LEU A 85 4.31 -9.12 7.79
C LEU A 85 5.63 -9.73 7.30
N ASP A 86 6.00 -10.88 7.83
CA ASP A 86 7.27 -11.55 7.52
C ASP A 86 7.36 -12.03 6.06
N ASP A 87 6.23 -12.19 5.38
CA ASP A 87 6.14 -12.61 3.98
C ASP A 87 5.91 -11.45 3.01
N LEU A 88 5.77 -10.20 3.52
CA LEU A 88 5.48 -9.05 2.68
C LEU A 88 6.73 -8.63 1.87
N PRO A 89 6.61 -8.53 0.52
CA PRO A 89 7.64 -7.91 -0.31
C PRO A 89 7.56 -6.37 -0.22
N PRO A 90 8.61 -5.65 -0.66
CA PRO A 90 8.66 -4.19 -0.71
C PRO A 90 7.42 -3.50 -1.29
N GLN A 91 6.87 -4.02 -2.40
CA GLN A 91 5.66 -3.51 -3.01
C GLN A 91 4.46 -3.56 -2.06
N SER A 92 4.27 -4.66 -1.34
CA SER A 92 3.16 -4.81 -0.39
C SER A 92 3.35 -3.91 0.84
N LEU A 93 4.58 -3.73 1.32
CA LEU A 93 4.90 -2.82 2.42
C LEU A 93 4.58 -1.37 2.05
N SER A 94 5.05 -0.92 0.88
CA SER A 94 4.80 0.43 0.40
C SER A 94 3.31 0.67 0.10
N ASN A 95 2.63 -0.30 -0.52
CA ASN A 95 1.19 -0.22 -0.78
C ASN A 95 0.34 -0.17 0.50
N ALA A 96 0.74 -0.90 1.54
CA ALA A 96 0.05 -0.86 2.82
C ALA A 96 0.09 0.55 3.43
N LEU A 97 1.26 1.19 3.49
CA LEU A 97 1.38 2.56 3.99
C LEU A 97 0.70 3.57 3.06
N TRP A 98 0.86 3.43 1.75
CA TRP A 98 0.21 4.28 0.76
C TRP A 98 -1.31 4.27 0.88
N CYS A 99 -1.90 3.10 1.16
CA CYS A 99 -3.33 2.93 1.40
C CYS A 99 -3.80 3.81 2.56
N PHE A 100 -3.15 3.72 3.72
CA PHE A 100 -3.49 4.54 4.89
C PHE A 100 -3.25 6.04 4.64
N ALA A 101 -2.12 6.39 4.04
CA ALA A 101 -1.76 7.77 3.70
C ALA A 101 -2.80 8.41 2.79
N THR A 102 -3.19 7.73 1.71
CA THR A 102 -4.17 8.21 0.72
C THR A 102 -5.57 8.36 1.33
N LYS A 103 -5.95 7.45 2.22
CA LYS A 103 -7.25 7.50 2.89
C LYS A 103 -7.30 8.50 4.05
N GLY A 104 -6.18 9.14 4.41
CA GLY A 104 -6.10 10.01 5.58
C GLY A 104 -6.35 9.26 6.89
N LEU A 105 -6.12 7.95 6.90
CA LEU A 105 -6.36 7.09 8.06
C LEU A 105 -5.05 6.88 8.81
N ARG A 106 -5.13 6.84 10.15
CA ARG A 106 -4.00 6.49 11.00
C ARG A 106 -4.10 5.02 11.37
N PRO A 107 -3.17 4.16 10.94
CA PRO A 107 -3.20 2.75 11.33
C PRO A 107 -2.96 2.60 12.83
N GLU A 108 -3.62 1.62 13.44
CA GLU A 108 -3.59 1.39 14.89
C GLU A 108 -2.21 0.88 15.37
N GLY A 109 -1.85 1.24 16.61
CA GLY A 109 -0.69 0.70 17.32
C GLY A 109 0.66 0.98 16.65
N ASP A 110 1.54 -0.01 16.65
CA ASP A 110 2.89 0.04 16.07
C ASP A 110 2.93 -0.44 14.60
N PHE A 111 1.81 -0.40 13.88
CA PHE A 111 1.72 -0.88 12.50
C PHE A 111 2.77 -0.26 11.58
N VAL A 112 2.90 1.08 11.57
CA VAL A 112 3.89 1.77 10.73
C VAL A 112 5.30 1.34 11.11
N HIS A 113 5.60 1.28 12.41
CA HIS A 113 6.90 0.85 12.91
C HIS A 113 7.25 -0.57 12.46
N ALA A 114 6.30 -1.51 12.55
CA ALA A 114 6.50 -2.89 12.12
C ALA A 114 6.75 -3.00 10.61
N ILE A 115 6.02 -2.22 9.79
CA ILE A 115 6.28 -2.13 8.34
C ILE A 115 7.69 -1.59 8.08
N CYS A 116 8.11 -0.54 8.78
CA CYS A 116 9.45 0.03 8.63
C CYS A 116 10.55 -0.94 9.06
N GLN A 117 10.34 -1.73 10.12
CA GLN A 117 11.28 -2.78 10.54
C GLN A 117 11.40 -3.85 9.45
N ARG A 118 10.27 -4.36 8.94
CA ARG A 118 10.28 -5.33 7.85
C ARG A 118 10.97 -4.77 6.60
N ALA A 119 10.71 -3.51 6.24
CA ALA A 119 11.33 -2.85 5.11
C ALA A 119 12.87 -2.86 5.19
N ARG A 120 13.44 -2.61 6.38
CA ARG A 120 14.90 -2.71 6.61
C ARG A 120 15.46 -4.09 6.26
N HIS A 121 14.71 -5.16 6.57
CA HIS A 121 15.13 -6.54 6.31
C HIS A 121 15.11 -6.92 4.82
N VAL A 122 14.30 -6.24 4.01
CA VAL A 122 14.14 -6.50 2.56
C VAL A 122 14.63 -5.35 1.68
N ILE A 123 15.49 -4.46 2.20
CA ILE A 123 16.00 -3.29 1.47
C ILE A 123 16.53 -3.66 0.08
N GLY A 124 17.29 -4.77 -0.02
CA GLY A 124 17.89 -5.21 -1.28
C GLY A 124 16.89 -5.60 -2.38
N GLU A 125 15.61 -5.77 -2.03
CA GLU A 125 14.54 -6.16 -2.96
C GLU A 125 13.74 -4.97 -3.47
N PHE A 126 13.91 -3.78 -2.89
CA PHE A 126 13.16 -2.59 -3.29
C PHE A 126 13.49 -2.19 -4.73
N VAL A 127 12.46 -1.83 -5.48
CA VAL A 127 12.56 -1.25 -6.82
C VAL A 127 12.17 0.23 -6.81
N GLU A 128 12.36 0.90 -7.95
CA GLU A 128 12.18 2.34 -8.13
C GLU A 128 10.85 2.90 -7.60
N PHE A 129 9.76 2.19 -7.90
CA PHE A 129 8.42 2.62 -7.51
C PHE A 129 8.20 2.45 -6.01
N ASP A 130 8.64 1.32 -5.44
CA ASP A 130 8.40 0.98 -4.04
C ASP A 130 9.16 1.93 -3.10
N VAL A 131 10.39 2.33 -3.47
CA VAL A 131 11.19 3.33 -2.72
C VAL A 131 10.44 4.66 -2.64
N ALA A 132 10.05 5.21 -3.79
CA ALA A 132 9.37 6.50 -3.85
C ALA A 132 8.02 6.46 -3.11
N ASN A 133 7.26 5.38 -3.28
CA ASN A 133 5.95 5.21 -2.67
C ASN A 133 6.04 5.06 -1.14
N MET A 134 7.02 4.30 -0.65
CA MET A 134 7.31 4.15 0.77
C MET A 134 7.64 5.49 1.43
N CYS A 135 8.61 6.24 0.87
CA CYS A 135 9.00 7.54 1.41
C CYS A 135 7.85 8.55 1.40
N TRP A 136 7.08 8.59 0.30
CA TRP A 136 5.90 9.46 0.20
C TRP A 136 4.85 9.12 1.27
N ALA A 137 4.53 7.84 1.44
CA ALA A 137 3.51 7.44 2.40
C ALA A 137 3.92 7.77 3.85
N LEU A 138 5.20 7.58 4.20
CA LEU A 138 5.71 7.87 5.53
C LEU A 138 5.66 9.36 5.88
N VAL A 139 5.95 10.26 4.93
CA VAL A 139 5.81 11.70 5.21
C VAL A 139 4.35 12.14 5.32
N VAL A 140 3.45 11.58 4.50
CA VAL A 140 2.02 11.91 4.54
C VAL A 140 1.38 11.43 5.84
N LEU A 141 1.83 10.30 6.37
CA LEU A 141 1.38 9.76 7.65
C LEU A 141 1.99 10.48 8.87
N ASP A 142 2.91 11.43 8.66
CA ASP A 142 3.69 12.07 9.73
C ASP A 142 4.45 11.05 10.58
N ALA A 143 5.06 10.06 9.91
CA ALA A 143 5.71 8.91 10.52
C ALA A 143 7.10 8.65 9.90
N VAL A 144 7.86 9.71 9.68
CA VAL A 144 9.19 9.64 9.05
C VAL A 144 10.14 8.78 9.86
N ASP A 145 10.66 7.74 9.23
CA ASP A 145 11.72 6.87 9.75
C ASP A 145 13.05 7.23 9.07
N TYR A 146 13.85 8.07 9.71
CA TYR A 146 15.08 8.62 9.12
C TYR A 146 16.12 7.55 8.78
N GLU A 147 16.22 6.48 9.57
CA GLU A 147 17.13 5.37 9.27
C GLU A 147 16.67 4.62 8.02
N LEU A 148 15.37 4.36 7.90
CA LEU A 148 14.83 3.74 6.69
C LEU A 148 15.00 4.64 5.46
N PHE A 149 14.83 5.96 5.59
CA PHE A 149 15.09 6.92 4.51
C PHE A 149 16.54 6.84 4.04
N ASP A 150 17.50 6.81 4.97
CA ASP A 150 18.92 6.69 4.65
C ASP A 150 19.23 5.35 3.95
N LEU A 151 18.68 4.25 4.44
CA LEU A 151 18.85 2.92 3.82
C LEU A 151 18.28 2.85 2.40
N LEU A 152 17.08 3.40 2.19
CA LEU A 152 16.44 3.43 0.87
C LEU A 152 17.19 4.35 -0.11
N ALA A 153 17.70 5.49 0.36
CA ALA A 153 18.54 6.38 -0.43
C ALA A 153 19.86 5.72 -0.83
N ASN A 154 20.56 5.13 0.14
CA ASN A 154 21.81 4.40 -0.10
C ASN A 154 21.60 3.23 -1.07
N HIS A 155 20.53 2.44 -0.90
CA HIS A 155 20.15 1.37 -1.83
C HIS A 155 19.92 1.92 -3.25
N THR A 156 19.18 3.03 -3.38
CA THR A 156 18.88 3.67 -4.66
C THR A 156 20.15 4.08 -5.40
N VAL A 157 21.11 4.67 -4.68
CA VAL A 157 22.40 5.11 -5.23
C VAL A 157 23.27 3.91 -5.60
N ALA A 158 23.46 2.97 -4.66
CA ALA A 158 24.36 1.83 -4.81
C ALA A 158 23.97 0.90 -5.96
N THR A 159 22.68 0.71 -6.20
CA THR A 159 22.16 -0.16 -7.26
C THR A 159 21.90 0.58 -8.58
N GLY A 160 21.98 1.92 -8.58
CA GLY A 160 21.67 2.74 -9.74
C GLY A 160 20.18 2.76 -10.10
N LEU A 161 19.28 2.44 -9.16
CA LEU A 161 17.83 2.44 -9.39
C LEU A 161 17.32 3.78 -9.93
N TRP A 162 17.91 4.90 -9.49
CA TRP A 162 17.57 6.25 -9.94
C TRP A 162 17.55 6.40 -11.47
N LYS A 163 18.37 5.63 -12.21
CA LYS A 163 18.41 5.64 -13.69
C LYS A 163 17.14 5.13 -14.34
N ARG A 164 16.35 4.34 -13.60
CA ARG A 164 15.13 3.68 -14.08
C ARG A 164 13.86 4.36 -13.57
N PHE A 165 14.00 5.41 -12.78
CA PHE A 165 12.85 6.09 -12.20
C PHE A 165 11.97 6.70 -13.30
N PRO A 166 10.67 6.38 -13.32
CA PRO A 166 9.70 7.24 -13.97
C PRO A 166 9.77 8.65 -13.36
N ALA A 167 9.43 9.67 -14.14
CA ALA A 167 9.41 11.06 -13.67
C ALA A 167 8.55 11.25 -12.40
N SER A 168 7.45 10.50 -12.29
CA SER A 168 6.60 10.48 -11.09
C SER A 168 7.31 9.92 -9.85
N SER A 169 8.11 8.87 -9.99
CA SER A 169 8.85 8.30 -8.86
C SER A 169 9.98 9.23 -8.41
N ALA A 170 10.70 9.84 -9.35
CA ALA A 170 11.76 10.81 -9.03
C ALA A 170 11.22 12.06 -8.34
N SER A 171 10.14 12.63 -8.86
CA SER A 171 9.49 13.79 -8.22
C SER A 171 8.93 13.45 -6.84
N ASN A 172 8.27 12.30 -6.68
CA ASN A 172 7.75 11.87 -5.37
C ASN A 172 8.85 11.63 -4.34
N LEU A 173 9.96 11.00 -4.75
CA LEU A 173 11.09 10.76 -3.85
C LEU A 173 11.73 12.09 -3.41
N ALA A 174 12.02 12.98 -4.35
CA ALA A 174 12.59 14.29 -4.03
C ALA A 174 11.67 15.13 -3.12
N TRP A 175 10.37 15.13 -3.41
CA TRP A 175 9.37 15.81 -2.57
C TRP A 175 9.32 15.21 -1.16
N ALA A 176 9.33 13.88 -1.03
CA ALA A 176 9.30 13.23 0.29
C ALA A 176 10.52 13.61 1.14
N PHE A 177 11.73 13.61 0.59
CA PHE A 177 12.93 14.02 1.30
C PHE A 177 12.91 15.51 1.70
N ALA A 178 12.37 16.38 0.85
CA ALA A 178 12.19 17.80 1.16
C ALA A 178 11.20 18.01 2.32
N VAL A 179 10.06 17.31 2.32
CA VAL A 179 9.06 17.38 3.40
C VAL A 179 9.60 16.81 4.71
N ALA A 180 10.33 15.68 4.64
CA ALA A 180 11.04 15.09 5.78
C ALA A 180 12.16 15.98 6.34
N LYS A 181 12.55 17.03 5.60
CA LYS A 181 13.72 17.89 5.89
C LYS A 181 15.00 17.06 6.07
N PHE A 182 15.13 16.00 5.28
CA PHE A 182 16.25 15.08 5.32
C PHE A 182 17.05 15.19 4.04
N ALA A 183 18.28 15.70 4.14
CA ALA A 183 19.18 15.83 3.01
C ALA A 183 20.06 14.59 2.89
N HIS A 184 20.14 14.01 1.69
CA HIS A 184 21.01 12.87 1.39
C HIS A 184 21.85 13.18 0.15
N ALA A 185 23.03 13.78 0.34
CA ALA A 185 23.84 14.31 -0.75
C ALA A 185 24.07 13.31 -1.90
N PRO A 186 24.47 12.04 -1.67
CA PRO A 186 24.68 11.09 -2.77
C PRO A 186 23.43 10.77 -3.60
N LEU A 187 22.22 11.04 -3.08
CA LEU A 187 20.97 10.80 -3.82
C LEU A 187 20.62 12.00 -4.72
N PHE A 188 21.11 13.19 -4.37
CA PHE A 188 20.79 14.46 -5.03
C PHE A 188 21.92 15.05 -5.87
N ASP A 189 23.12 14.44 -5.83
CA ASP A 189 24.25 14.72 -6.72
C ASP A 189 24.07 14.09 -8.11
#